data_AF-H9F785-F1
#
_entry.id   AF-H9F785-F1
#
_cell.length_a   1.000
_cell.length_b   1.000
_cell.length_c   1.000
_cell.angle_alpha   90.00
_cell.angle_beta   90.00
_cell.angle_gamma   90.00
#
_symmetry.space_group_name_H-M   'P 1'
#
loop_
_entity.id
_entity.type
_entity.pdbx_description
1 polymer ?
#
loop_
_entity_poly.entity_id
_entity_poly.type
_entity_poly.pdbx_seq_one_letter_code
_entity_poly.pdbx_strand_id
1 'polypeptide(L)'
;ELAPGSFLAAVVDALELGPPVVISPSLSGMYSLPFLTAPGSQLRGYVPVAPICTDKINAANYASVKTPALIVYGDQDPMGQSSFEHLKQLPNHRVLIMKGAGHPCYLDKPEEWHTGLLDFLQGLQ
;
A
#
# COMPACT_ATOMS: atom_id res chain seq x y z
N GLU A 1 -16.85 -0.26 6.06
CA GLU A 1 -17.24 -0.59 4.68
C GLU A 1 -16.11 -0.23 3.74
N LEU A 2 -16.04 -0.77 2.52
CA LEU A 2 -15.04 -0.35 1.52
C LEU A 2 -15.63 0.77 0.67
N ALA A 3 -14.80 1.73 0.27
CA ALA A 3 -15.23 2.73 -0.70
C ALA A 3 -15.36 2.11 -2.10
N PRO A 4 -16.14 2.72 -3.02
CA PRO A 4 -16.15 2.30 -4.42
C PRO A 4 -14.74 2.35 -5.01
N GLY A 5 -14.32 1.30 -5.72
CA GLY A 5 -13.00 1.25 -6.36
C GLY A 5 -12.76 2.36 -7.38
N SER A 6 -13.84 2.97 -7.90
CA SER A 6 -13.79 4.13 -8.81
C SER A 6 -13.47 5.45 -8.12
N PHE A 7 -13.52 5.54 -6.78
CA PHE A 7 -13.29 6.81 -6.07
C PHE A 7 -11.90 7.38 -6.35
N LEU A 8 -10.84 6.58 -6.14
CA LEU A 8 -9.48 7.03 -6.42
C LEU A 8 -9.18 7.13 -7.92
N ALA A 9 -9.85 6.34 -8.76
CA ALA A 9 -9.76 6.50 -10.21
C ALA A 9 -10.23 7.91 -10.63
N ALA A 10 -11.37 8.38 -10.10
CA ALA A 10 -11.86 9.72 -10.37
C ALA A 10 -10.92 10.82 -9.86
N VAL A 11 -10.25 10.62 -8.72
CA VAL A 11 -9.23 11.56 -8.21
C VAL A 11 -8.03 11.61 -9.14
N VAL A 12 -7.56 10.46 -9.62
CA VAL A 12 -6.43 10.36 -10.57
C VAL A 12 -6.76 11.05 -11.89
N ASP A 13 -7.96 10.83 -12.41
CA ASP A 13 -8.43 11.44 -13.65
C ASP A 13 -8.58 12.97 -13.50
N ALA A 14 -9.21 13.45 -12.43
CA ALA A 14 -9.44 14.87 -12.20
C ALA A 14 -8.15 15.67 -12.00
N LEU A 15 -7.08 15.03 -11.53
CA LEU A 15 -5.77 15.63 -11.32
C LEU A 15 -4.78 15.36 -12.47
N GLU A 16 -5.21 14.65 -13.52
CA GLU A 16 -4.40 14.30 -14.70
C GLU A 16 -3.05 13.62 -14.35
N LEU A 17 -3.04 12.75 -13.33
CA LEU A 17 -1.79 12.18 -12.79
C LEU A 17 -1.16 11.09 -13.67
N GLY A 18 -1.93 10.53 -14.61
CA GLY A 18 -1.59 9.25 -15.25
C GLY A 18 -1.51 8.12 -14.20
N PRO A 19 -0.86 6.99 -14.52
CA PRO A 19 -0.62 5.88 -13.59
C PRO A 19 0.23 6.29 -12.36
N PRO A 20 -0.34 6.44 -11.15
CA PRO A 20 0.41 6.96 -10.00
C PRO A 20 1.06 5.84 -9.17
N VAL A 21 1.95 6.23 -8.26
CA VAL A 21 2.28 5.41 -7.08
C VAL A 21 1.34 5.83 -5.95
N VAL A 22 0.65 4.88 -5.32
CA VAL A 22 -0.26 5.16 -4.20
C VAL A 22 0.39 4.79 -2.88
N ILE A 23 0.61 5.79 -2.02
CA ILE A 23 1.04 5.62 -0.63
C ILE A 23 -0.20 5.64 0.27
N SER A 24 -0.43 4.58 1.04
CA SER A 24 -1.70 4.34 1.72
C SER A 24 -1.51 3.91 3.18
N PRO A 25 -1.37 4.85 4.13
CA PRO A 25 -1.31 4.53 5.55
C PRO A 25 -2.68 4.28 6.19
N SER A 26 -2.78 3.27 7.05
CA SER A 26 -3.87 3.08 8.01
C SER A 26 -5.27 3.13 7.38
N LEU A 27 -6.12 4.07 7.81
CA LEU A 27 -7.50 4.30 7.37
C LEU A 27 -7.66 4.26 5.84
N SER A 28 -6.69 4.81 5.10
CA SER A 28 -6.76 4.94 3.65
C SER A 28 -6.83 3.60 2.90
N GLY A 29 -6.54 2.48 3.57
CA GLY A 29 -6.76 1.12 3.06
C GLY A 29 -8.18 0.89 2.53
N MET A 30 -9.19 1.53 3.12
CA MET A 30 -10.58 1.39 2.66
C MET A 30 -10.85 1.98 1.26
N TYR A 31 -9.97 2.85 0.76
CA TYR A 31 -10.04 3.46 -0.58
C TYR A 31 -9.02 2.84 -1.54
N SER A 32 -7.80 2.62 -1.06
CA SER A 32 -6.69 2.17 -1.89
C SER A 32 -6.78 0.69 -2.26
N LEU A 33 -7.25 -0.18 -1.37
CA LEU A 33 -7.37 -1.62 -1.65
C LEU A 33 -8.40 -1.90 -2.76
N PRO A 34 -9.63 -1.35 -2.73
CA PRO A 34 -10.56 -1.48 -3.85
C PRO A 34 -9.99 -0.96 -5.16
N PHE A 35 -9.26 0.16 -5.13
CA PHE A 35 -8.63 0.74 -6.31
C PHE A 35 -7.48 -0.11 -6.85
N LEU A 36 -6.64 -0.67 -5.98
CA LEU A 36 -5.54 -1.56 -6.32
C LEU A 36 -6.04 -2.83 -7.04
N THR A 37 -7.15 -3.39 -6.55
CA THR A 37 -7.72 -4.65 -7.08
C THR A 37 -8.81 -4.45 -8.14
N ALA A 38 -9.08 -3.20 -8.53
CA ALA A 38 -10.08 -2.93 -9.56
C ALA A 38 -9.61 -3.48 -10.93
N PRO A 39 -10.52 -4.04 -11.75
CA PRO A 39 -10.18 -4.44 -13.11
C PRO A 39 -9.60 -3.25 -13.91
N GLY A 40 -8.45 -3.47 -14.56
CA GLY A 40 -7.80 -2.43 -15.35
C GLY A 40 -7.09 -1.33 -14.54
N SER A 41 -6.95 -1.49 -13.21
CA SER A 41 -6.16 -0.55 -12.39
C SER A 41 -4.72 -0.45 -12.90
N GLN A 42 -4.28 0.77 -13.18
CA GLN A 42 -2.94 1.07 -13.69
C GLN A 42 -2.14 1.85 -12.64
N LEU A 43 -1.75 1.17 -11.57
CA LEU A 43 -0.81 1.73 -10.60
C LEU A 43 0.63 1.44 -11.04
N ARG A 44 1.52 2.43 -10.92
CA ARG A 44 2.97 2.22 -11.08
C ARG A 44 3.60 1.54 -9.88
N GLY A 45 3.01 1.72 -8.70
CA GLY A 45 3.48 1.13 -7.46
C GLY A 45 2.46 1.31 -6.33
N TYR A 46 2.59 0.50 -5.29
CA TYR A 46 1.73 0.55 -4.11
C TYR A 46 2.56 0.51 -2.83
N VAL A 47 2.36 1.47 -1.92
CA VAL A 47 3.07 1.56 -0.65
C VAL A 47 2.07 1.56 0.51
N PRO A 48 1.56 0.39 0.93
CA PRO A 48 0.71 0.28 2.10
C PRO A 48 1.53 0.48 3.39
N VAL A 49 1.00 1.28 4.32
CA VAL A 49 1.58 1.42 5.67
C VAL A 49 0.55 0.99 6.72
N ALA A 50 0.64 -0.27 7.17
CA ALA A 50 -0.33 -0.91 8.06
C ALA A 50 -1.81 -0.54 7.77
N PRO A 51 -2.31 -0.73 6.54
CA PRO A 51 -3.64 -0.28 6.15
C PRO A 51 -4.74 -1.12 6.81
N ILE A 52 -5.91 -0.52 7.02
CA ILE A 52 -7.12 -1.24 7.43
C ILE A 52 -7.77 -1.96 6.23
N CYS A 53 -8.73 -2.84 6.51
CA CYS A 53 -9.56 -3.54 5.52
C CYS A 53 -8.82 -4.53 4.61
N THR A 54 -7.58 -4.92 4.94
CA THR A 54 -6.81 -5.90 4.16
C THR A 54 -7.46 -7.28 4.12
N ASP A 55 -8.20 -7.63 5.17
CA ASP A 55 -8.99 -8.86 5.32
C ASP A 55 -10.21 -8.94 4.39
N LYS A 56 -10.65 -7.79 3.86
CA LYS A 56 -11.83 -7.70 2.98
C LYS A 56 -11.52 -8.01 1.52
N ILE A 57 -10.24 -8.08 1.17
CA ILE A 57 -9.79 -8.46 -0.15
C ILE A 57 -9.43 -9.95 -0.10
N ASN A 58 -10.03 -10.73 -1.01
CA ASN A 58 -9.75 -12.15 -1.08
C ASN A 58 -8.38 -12.44 -1.73
N ALA A 59 -7.88 -13.66 -1.51
CA ALA A 59 -6.57 -14.09 -2.00
C ALA A 59 -6.42 -14.02 -3.53
N ALA A 60 -7.48 -14.36 -4.27
CA ALA A 60 -7.45 -14.36 -5.73
C ALA A 60 -7.26 -12.93 -6.29
N ASN A 61 -7.92 -11.94 -5.66
CA ASN A 61 -7.78 -10.54 -6.03
C ASN A 61 -6.36 -10.04 -5.75
N TYR A 62 -5.79 -10.34 -4.58
CA TYR A 62 -4.37 -10.00 -4.31
C TYR A 62 -3.41 -10.65 -5.30
N ALA A 63 -3.57 -11.95 -5.58
CA ALA A 63 -2.71 -12.69 -6.50
C ALA A 63 -2.77 -12.18 -7.95
N SER A 64 -3.89 -11.54 -8.34
CA SER A 64 -4.07 -10.94 -9.66
C SER A 64 -3.31 -9.62 -9.84
N VAL A 65 -2.98 -8.91 -8.76
CA VAL A 65 -2.30 -7.62 -8.80
C VAL A 65 -0.86 -7.80 -9.30
N LYS A 66 -0.49 -7.09 -10.38
CA LYS A 66 0.89 -7.10 -10.90
C LYS A 66 1.73 -5.90 -10.46
N THR A 67 1.09 -4.88 -9.91
CA THR A 67 1.71 -3.68 -9.38
C THR A 67 2.78 -4.02 -8.32
N PRO A 68 4.03 -3.53 -8.47
CA PRO A 68 5.04 -3.66 -7.44
C PRO A 68 4.60 -2.98 -6.14
N ALA A 69 4.87 -3.62 -5.00
CA ALA A 69 4.48 -3.11 -3.69
C ALA A 69 5.66 -3.02 -2.70
N LEU A 70 5.65 -1.98 -1.87
CA LEU A 70 6.50 -1.86 -0.69
C LEU A 70 5.61 -1.86 0.56
N ILE A 71 5.53 -3.01 1.24
CA ILE A 71 4.75 -3.16 2.46
C ILE A 71 5.56 -2.61 3.63
N VAL A 72 5.07 -1.55 4.27
CA VAL A 72 5.76 -0.88 5.38
C VAL A 72 4.95 -1.01 6.66
N TYR A 73 5.62 -1.29 7.78
CA TYR A 73 5.02 -1.21 9.11
C TYR A 73 6.10 -1.12 10.19
N GLY A 74 5.74 -0.57 11.35
CA GLY A 74 6.59 -0.59 12.54
C GLY A 74 6.47 -1.94 13.28
N ASP A 75 7.56 -2.45 13.85
CA ASP A 75 7.52 -3.73 14.58
C ASP A 75 6.76 -3.69 15.93
N GLN A 76 6.47 -2.48 16.43
CA GLN A 76 5.63 -2.28 17.63
C GLN A 76 4.17 -1.99 17.26
N ASP A 77 3.82 -2.00 15.97
CA ASP A 77 2.44 -1.84 15.52
C ASP A 77 1.70 -3.18 15.50
N PRO A 78 0.66 -3.39 16.34
CA PRO A 78 -0.15 -4.61 16.27
C PRO A 78 -0.90 -4.77 14.93
N MET A 79 -1.16 -3.66 14.21
CA MET A 79 -1.76 -3.71 12.87
C MET A 79 -0.74 -4.09 11.78
N GLY A 80 0.56 -3.92 12.03
CA GLY A 80 1.61 -4.23 11.07
C GLY A 80 1.59 -5.70 10.66
N GLN A 81 1.67 -6.61 11.65
CA GLN A 81 1.66 -8.05 11.37
C GLN A 81 0.32 -8.53 10.81
N SER A 82 -0.80 -8.05 11.34
CA SER A 82 -2.13 -8.50 10.90
C SER A 82 -2.45 -8.07 9.47
N SER A 83 -2.11 -6.84 9.08
CA SER A 83 -2.25 -6.39 7.69
C SER A 83 -1.28 -7.12 6.75
N PHE A 84 -0.05 -7.39 7.19
CA PHE A 84 0.96 -8.11 6.42
C PHE A 84 0.52 -9.54 6.03
N GLU A 85 -0.16 -10.28 6.91
CA GLU A 85 -0.64 -11.64 6.61
C GLU A 85 -1.55 -11.70 5.38
N HIS A 86 -2.26 -10.61 5.09
CA HIS A 86 -3.05 -10.45 3.87
C HIS A 86 -2.21 -9.91 2.71
N LEU A 87 -1.45 -8.83 2.94
CA LEU A 87 -0.69 -8.13 1.90
C LEU A 87 0.45 -8.98 1.29
N LYS A 88 1.01 -9.95 2.02
CA LYS A 88 2.03 -10.88 1.49
C LYS A 88 1.55 -11.75 0.32
N GLN A 89 0.24 -11.75 0.05
CA GLN A 89 -0.37 -12.43 -1.09
C GLN A 89 -0.21 -11.64 -2.40
N LEU A 90 0.22 -10.37 -2.34
CA LEU A 90 0.66 -9.62 -3.52
C LEU A 90 1.91 -10.30 -4.10
N PRO A 91 1.95 -10.65 -5.39
CA PRO A 91 3.05 -11.44 -5.95
C PRO A 91 4.37 -10.67 -6.01
N ASN A 92 4.32 -9.35 -6.21
CA ASN A 92 5.49 -8.51 -6.44
C ASN A 92 5.68 -7.54 -5.26
N HIS A 93 6.06 -8.05 -4.08
CA HIS A 93 6.22 -7.21 -2.90
C HIS A 93 7.64 -7.25 -2.30
N ARG A 94 8.02 -6.12 -1.70
CA ARG A 94 9.13 -5.97 -0.75
C ARG A 94 8.55 -5.58 0.61
N VAL A 95 9.27 -5.86 1.67
CA VAL A 95 8.84 -5.52 3.05
C VAL A 95 9.88 -4.61 3.69
N LEU A 96 9.42 -3.53 4.32
CA LEU A 96 10.21 -2.63 5.15
C LEU A 96 9.61 -2.61 6.56
N ILE A 97 10.22 -3.40 7.45
CA ILE A 97 9.85 -3.43 8.87
C ILE A 97 10.72 -2.43 9.62
N MET A 98 10.11 -1.39 10.17
CA MET A 98 10.81 -0.30 10.86
C MET A 98 10.96 -0.64 12.34
N LYS A 99 12.16 -1.10 12.73
CA LYS A 99 12.43 -1.55 14.11
C LYS A 99 12.28 -0.41 15.11
N GLY A 100 11.57 -0.67 16.20
CA GLY A 100 11.29 0.27 17.28
C GLY A 100 10.24 1.33 16.93
N ALA A 101 9.58 1.23 15.79
CA ALA A 101 8.53 2.15 15.36
C ALA A 101 7.13 1.57 15.64
N GLY A 102 6.17 2.45 15.95
CA GLY A 102 4.77 2.12 16.15
C GLY A 102 3.96 2.24 14.86
N HIS A 103 2.66 2.53 15.01
CA HIS A 103 1.71 2.57 13.90
C HIS A 103 2.04 3.66 12.84
N PRO A 104 2.28 4.93 13.21
CA PRO A 104 2.75 5.94 12.25
C PRO A 104 4.28 5.85 12.08
N CYS A 105 4.79 4.71 11.62
CA CYS A 105 6.23 4.42 11.62
C CYS A 105 7.08 5.44 10.83
N TYR A 106 6.48 6.10 9.83
CA TYR A 106 7.10 7.20 9.07
C TYR A 106 7.30 8.48 9.89
N LEU A 107 6.55 8.68 10.98
CA LEU A 107 6.77 9.78 11.93
C LEU A 107 7.83 9.43 12.97
N ASP A 108 7.88 8.16 13.40
CA ASP A 108 8.85 7.71 14.41
C ASP A 108 10.29 7.70 13.85
N LYS A 109 10.45 7.30 12.59
CA LYS A 109 11.75 7.11 11.94
C LYS A 109 11.75 7.69 10.51
N PRO A 110 11.65 9.03 10.36
CA PRO A 110 11.48 9.68 9.07
C PRO A 110 12.63 9.43 8.09
N GLU A 111 13.88 9.37 8.57
CA GLU A 111 15.04 9.11 7.70
C GLU A 111 15.03 7.71 7.10
N GLU A 112 14.70 6.68 7.90
CA GLU A 112 14.58 5.31 7.42
C GLU A 112 13.40 5.17 6.45
N TRP A 113 12.29 5.84 6.74
CA TRP A 113 11.12 5.90 5.86
C TRP A 113 11.47 6.51 4.50
N HIS A 114 12.05 7.72 4.48
CA HIS A 114 12.39 8.40 3.23
C HIS A 114 13.44 7.62 2.42
N THR A 115 14.45 7.06 3.08
CA THR A 115 15.47 6.23 2.42
C THR A 115 14.85 5.01 1.74
N GLY A 116 14.02 4.24 2.48
CA GLY A 116 13.37 3.05 1.94
C GLY A 116 12.36 3.36 0.84
N LEU A 117 11.60 4.46 0.98
CA LEU A 117 10.64 4.90 -0.03
C LEU A 117 11.35 5.30 -1.32
N LEU A 118 12.39 6.13 -1.24
CA LEU A 118 13.11 6.60 -2.43
C LEU A 118 13.82 5.45 -3.16
N ASP A 119 14.40 4.49 -2.43
CA ASP A 119 14.96 3.27 -3.01
C ASP A 119 13.91 2.46 -3.80
N PHE A 120 12.72 2.27 -3.23
CA PHE A 120 11.63 1.59 -3.92
C PHE A 120 11.21 2.34 -5.18
N LEU A 121 11.03 3.66 -5.11
CA LEU A 121 10.61 4.49 -6.25
C LEU A 121 11.64 4.48 -7.38
N GLN A 122 12.93 4.49 -7.07
CA GLN A 122 14.00 4.37 -8.08
C GLN A 122 13.96 3.02 -8.81
N GLY A 123 13.52 1.95 -8.15
CA GLY A 123 13.35 0.62 -8.74
C GLY A 123 12.11 0.46 -9.64
N LEU A 124 11.22 1.45 -9.72
CA LEU A 124 10.02 1.42 -10.58
C LEU A 124 10.26 1.98 -11.98
N GLN A 125 11.50 2.38 -12.30
CA GLN A 125 11.87 2.95 -13.60
C GLN A 125 11.67 1.97 -14.75
#